data_AF-A0A2N3I636-F1
#
_entry.id   AF-A0A2N3I636-F1
#
_cell.length_a   1.000
_cell.length_b   1.000
_cell.length_c   1.000
_cell.angle_alpha   90.00
_cell.angle_beta   90.00
_cell.angle_gamma   90.00
#
_symmetry.space_group_name_H-M   'P 1'
#
loop_
_entity.id
_entity.type
_entity.pdbx_description
1 polymer ?
#
loop_
_entity_poly.entity_id
_entity_poly.type
_entity_poly.pdbx_seq_one_letter_code
_entity_poly.pdbx_strand_id
1 'polypeptide(L)'
;MKNTIKIIASLFLLFVFTASVAKGQDWNVPASAKNKQNPYEASTKNISSGKKIYNINCKSCHGDAGMGNMLPLQPVAPSDLGSQAFLIQGDGEIYYKINKGQGAMPTFEKTLSDEDKWMVITYLRSFDKNKKESKQVAEVVNPEVSDVNLVLDINNEEKKINANLSGVTEKGDRVALQGIELSIKVKRSFGYLDISGDDAYTNEKGNVTIQFPADLPGDREGHVNLLVKVTDDAYYGEVSVDRISSIGLPTDPVNPLDERAMWGTRANAPIWIILSYVGGVISIWGVIFLVLFQLIQLPKMAKNKE
;
A
#
# COMPACT_ATOMS: atom_id res chain seq x y z
N MET A 1 -15.87 64.27 -8.28
CA MET A 1 -15.80 63.84 -6.86
C MET A 1 -16.80 62.75 -6.47
N LYS A 2 -18.06 62.75 -6.93
CA LYS A 2 -19.02 61.68 -6.57
C LYS A 2 -18.68 60.29 -7.13
N ASN A 3 -18.10 60.19 -8.33
CA ASN A 3 -17.71 58.91 -8.92
C ASN A 3 -16.39 58.35 -8.36
N THR A 4 -15.46 59.21 -7.92
CA THR A 4 -14.19 58.78 -7.32
C THR A 4 -14.40 58.15 -5.94
N ILE A 5 -15.36 58.65 -5.16
CA ILE A 5 -15.73 58.05 -3.86
C ILE A 5 -16.38 56.66 -4.05
N LYS A 6 -17.21 56.48 -5.09
CA LYS A 6 -17.81 55.17 -5.39
C LYS A 6 -16.79 54.12 -5.85
N ILE A 7 -15.77 54.53 -6.62
CA ILE A 7 -14.71 53.62 -7.07
C ILE A 7 -13.82 53.20 -5.89
N ILE A 8 -13.47 54.13 -4.99
CA ILE A 8 -12.68 53.82 -3.78
C ILE A 8 -13.46 52.91 -2.83
N ALA A 9 -14.76 53.15 -2.65
CA ALA A 9 -15.62 52.28 -1.84
C ALA A 9 -15.75 50.87 -2.43
N SER A 10 -15.84 50.75 -3.76
CA SER A 10 -15.89 49.45 -4.45
C SER A 10 -14.56 48.70 -4.38
N LEU A 11 -13.42 49.39 -4.46
CA LEU A 11 -12.10 48.77 -4.29
C LEU A 11 -11.85 48.33 -2.84
N PHE A 12 -12.33 49.10 -1.85
CA PHE A 12 -12.24 48.74 -0.44
C PHE A 12 -13.11 47.51 -0.12
N LEU A 13 -14.32 47.43 -0.72
CA LEU A 13 -15.18 46.25 -0.59
C LEU A 13 -14.54 44.99 -1.20
N LEU A 14 -13.85 45.13 -2.34
CA LEU A 14 -13.12 44.04 -2.99
C LEU A 14 -11.89 43.60 -2.17
N PHE A 15 -11.20 44.53 -1.53
CA PHE A 15 -10.05 44.25 -0.67
C PHE A 15 -10.46 43.53 0.63
N VAL A 16 -11.58 43.93 1.24
CA VAL A 16 -12.12 43.26 2.44
C VAL A 16 -12.61 41.83 2.14
N PHE A 17 -13.07 41.55 0.92
CA PHE A 17 -13.52 40.21 0.53
C PHE A 17 -12.37 39.20 0.34
N THR A 18 -11.15 39.67 0.07
CA THR A 18 -9.97 38.78 -0.12
C THR A 18 -9.24 38.43 1.18
N ALA A 19 -9.46 39.17 2.26
CA ALA A 19 -8.76 38.98 3.53
C ALA A 19 -9.30 37.84 4.43
N SER A 20 -10.34 37.11 4.00
CA SER A 20 -11.01 36.10 4.85
C SER A 20 -10.57 34.64 4.61
N VAL A 21 -9.59 34.36 3.74
CA VAL A 21 -9.17 32.97 3.40
C VAL A 21 -7.80 32.61 3.96
N ALA A 22 -7.46 33.07 5.17
CA ALA A 22 -6.18 32.75 5.80
C ALA A 22 -6.27 32.58 7.33
N LYS A 23 -7.33 31.95 7.83
CA LYS A 23 -7.32 31.40 9.18
C LYS A 23 -7.21 29.89 9.10
N GLY A 24 -6.12 29.35 9.67
CA GLY A 24 -5.96 27.92 9.91
C GLY A 24 -7.21 27.37 10.60
N GLN A 25 -7.61 26.16 10.24
CA GLN A 25 -8.80 25.54 10.81
C GLN A 25 -8.51 25.13 12.25
N ASP A 26 -8.97 25.94 13.20
CA ASP A 26 -8.91 25.58 14.62
C ASP A 26 -9.84 24.39 14.88
N TRP A 27 -9.30 23.36 15.56
CA TRP A 27 -10.07 22.18 15.93
C TRP A 27 -10.88 22.45 17.20
N ASN A 28 -12.21 22.40 17.09
CA ASN A 28 -13.09 22.49 18.26
C ASN A 28 -13.36 21.09 18.83
N VAL A 29 -12.47 20.60 19.70
CA VAL A 29 -12.61 19.27 20.32
C VAL A 29 -13.37 19.37 21.65
N PRO A 30 -14.50 18.64 21.83
CA PRO A 30 -15.27 18.69 23.05
C PRO A 30 -14.48 18.13 24.25
N ALA A 31 -14.72 18.69 25.44
CA ALA A 31 -14.01 18.30 26.66
C ALA A 31 -14.13 16.80 26.99
N SER A 32 -15.27 16.17 26.66
CA SER A 32 -15.49 14.73 26.84
C SER A 32 -14.53 13.87 26.01
N ALA A 33 -14.15 14.33 24.81
CA ALA A 33 -13.20 13.61 23.95
C ALA A 33 -11.76 13.82 24.43
N LYS A 34 -11.42 15.01 24.93
CA LYS A 34 -10.06 15.32 25.42
C LYS A 34 -9.61 14.42 26.57
N ASN A 35 -10.55 13.98 27.41
CA ASN A 35 -10.25 13.13 28.57
C ASN A 35 -10.10 11.64 28.23
N LYS A 36 -10.34 11.23 26.98
CA LYS A 36 -10.19 9.83 26.57
C LYS A 36 -8.70 9.47 26.57
N GLN A 37 -8.34 8.37 27.22
CA GLN A 37 -6.98 7.86 27.23
C GLN A 37 -6.88 6.61 26.36
N ASN A 38 -5.68 6.37 25.82
CA ASN A 38 -5.40 5.17 25.07
C ASN A 38 -5.39 3.96 26.04
N PRO A 39 -6.28 2.96 25.86
CA PRO A 39 -6.32 1.80 26.73
C PRO A 39 -5.20 0.78 26.43
N TYR A 40 -4.50 0.93 25.31
CA TYR A 40 -3.46 0.02 24.86
C TYR A 40 -2.08 0.47 25.34
N GLU A 41 -1.26 -0.49 25.74
CA GLU A 41 0.11 -0.28 26.16
C GLU A 41 1.04 -0.04 24.96
N ALA A 42 2.12 0.72 25.18
CA ALA A 42 3.11 1.07 24.16
C ALA A 42 4.13 -0.06 23.95
N SER A 43 3.64 -1.27 23.67
CA SER A 43 4.49 -2.40 23.31
C SER A 43 5.03 -2.25 21.89
N THR A 44 6.16 -2.90 21.60
CA THR A 44 6.74 -2.95 20.25
C THR A 44 5.72 -3.44 19.21
N LYS A 45 4.91 -4.44 19.58
CA LYS A 45 3.80 -4.93 18.75
C LYS A 45 2.80 -3.83 18.41
N ASN A 46 2.28 -3.12 19.42
CA ASN A 46 1.24 -2.11 19.23
C ASN A 46 1.74 -0.87 18.46
N ILE A 47 2.98 -0.45 18.73
CA ILE A 47 3.65 0.62 17.96
C ILE A 47 3.76 0.22 16.49
N SER A 48 4.13 -1.03 16.22
CA SER A 48 4.30 -1.52 14.86
C SER A 48 2.99 -1.67 14.09
N SER A 49 1.94 -2.22 14.72
CA SER A 49 0.59 -2.23 14.16
C SER A 49 0.13 -0.82 13.81
N GLY A 50 0.40 0.15 14.70
CA GLY A 50 0.14 1.56 14.45
C GLY A 50 0.89 2.13 13.25
N LYS A 51 2.18 1.79 13.10
CA LYS A 51 3.01 2.20 11.95
C LYS A 51 2.43 1.70 10.63
N LYS A 52 1.97 0.45 10.58
CA LYS A 52 1.33 -0.13 9.38
C LYS A 52 0.07 0.64 8.98
N ILE A 53 -0.82 0.88 9.94
CA ILE A 53 -2.06 1.62 9.71
C ILE A 53 -1.75 3.06 9.27
N TYR A 54 -0.76 3.70 9.88
CA TYR A 54 -0.29 5.04 9.52
C TYR A 54 0.23 5.09 8.08
N ASN A 55 1.05 4.12 7.67
CA ASN A 55 1.61 4.07 6.31
C ASN A 55 0.53 3.93 5.24
N ILE A 56 -0.54 3.18 5.54
CA ILE A 56 -1.66 2.97 4.61
C ILE A 56 -2.58 4.19 4.54
N ASN A 57 -2.90 4.80 5.69
CA ASN A 57 -4.02 5.75 5.79
C ASN A 57 -3.61 7.22 5.99
N CYS A 58 -2.40 7.48 6.51
CA CYS A 58 -2.00 8.81 6.97
C CYS A 58 -0.80 9.37 6.21
N LYS A 59 0.20 8.52 5.89
CA LYS A 59 1.49 8.91 5.31
C LYS A 59 1.37 9.66 3.97
N SER A 60 0.40 9.32 3.13
CA SER A 60 0.22 9.94 1.81
C SER A 60 0.03 11.46 1.86
N CYS A 61 -0.52 11.99 2.97
CA CYS A 61 -0.69 13.43 3.18
C CYS A 61 0.27 13.96 4.25
N HIS A 62 0.47 13.22 5.35
CA HIS A 62 1.25 13.69 6.50
C HIS A 62 2.75 13.43 6.40
N GLY A 63 3.21 12.66 5.42
CA GLY A 63 4.62 12.28 5.29
C GLY A 63 5.04 11.22 6.31
N ASP A 64 6.34 11.12 6.53
CA ASP A 64 6.95 10.32 7.59
C ASP A 64 6.89 11.11 8.91
N ALA A 65 6.42 10.44 9.97
CA ALA A 65 6.24 11.07 11.27
C ALA A 65 7.57 11.64 11.80
N GLY A 66 7.59 12.93 12.11
CA GLY A 66 8.73 13.65 12.68
C GLY A 66 9.73 14.16 11.64
N MET A 67 9.51 13.92 10.35
CA MET A 67 10.43 14.32 9.27
C MET A 67 10.02 15.63 8.57
N GLY A 68 8.84 16.17 8.87
CA GLY A 68 8.34 17.40 8.26
C GLY A 68 8.16 17.34 6.73
N ASN A 69 8.04 16.16 6.13
CA ASN A 69 7.92 15.93 4.68
C ASN A 69 6.45 15.75 4.23
N MET A 70 5.52 16.44 4.88
CA MET A 70 4.10 16.43 4.52
C MET A 70 3.81 17.06 3.15
N LEU A 71 2.73 16.60 2.50
CA LEU A 71 2.30 17.09 1.21
C LEU A 71 1.88 18.57 1.32
N PRO A 72 2.38 19.49 0.47
CA PRO A 72 2.10 20.93 0.58
C PRO A 72 0.70 21.29 0.04
N LEU A 73 -0.34 20.76 0.70
CA LEU A 73 -1.74 21.00 0.34
C LEU A 73 -2.17 22.45 0.63
N GLN A 74 -3.08 22.96 -0.19
CA GLN A 74 -3.69 24.28 -0.08
C GLN A 74 -5.19 24.13 0.22
N PRO A 75 -5.81 25.00 1.04
CA PRO A 75 -5.24 26.21 1.66
C PRO A 75 -4.48 25.96 2.97
N VAL A 76 -4.52 24.75 3.52
CA VAL A 76 -3.86 24.38 4.78
C VAL A 76 -3.05 23.10 4.55
N ALA A 77 -1.74 23.17 4.79
CA ALA A 77 -0.89 22.01 4.75
C ALA A 77 -1.16 21.10 5.97
N PRO A 78 -1.10 19.77 5.81
CA PRO A 78 -1.16 18.85 6.95
C PRO A 78 -0.03 19.14 7.93
N SER A 79 -0.26 18.88 9.22
CA SER A 79 0.78 18.99 10.25
C SER A 79 1.67 17.74 10.27
N ASP A 80 2.92 17.91 10.71
CA ASP A 80 3.80 16.80 11.05
C ASP A 80 3.33 16.14 12.35
N LEU A 81 2.86 14.90 12.24
CA LEU A 81 2.26 14.14 13.33
C LEU A 81 3.27 13.58 14.33
N GLY A 82 4.56 13.52 13.99
CA GLY A 82 5.64 13.14 14.92
C GLY A 82 6.32 14.34 15.59
N SER A 83 5.92 15.56 15.25
CA SER A 83 6.50 16.78 15.83
C SER A 83 6.07 16.96 17.29
N GLN A 84 6.97 17.47 18.14
CA GLN A 84 6.63 17.76 19.54
C GLN A 84 5.51 18.78 19.66
N ALA A 85 5.43 19.74 18.73
CA ALA A 85 4.35 20.73 18.69
C ALA A 85 2.97 20.07 18.53
N PHE A 86 2.88 19.01 17.73
CA PHE A 86 1.65 18.24 17.58
C PHE A 86 1.39 17.36 18.82
N LEU A 87 2.41 16.66 19.31
CA LEU A 87 2.30 15.68 20.39
C LEU A 87 1.99 16.28 21.77
N ILE A 88 2.05 17.60 21.96
CA ILE A 88 1.55 18.25 23.19
C ILE A 88 0.05 17.97 23.44
N GLN A 89 -0.72 17.66 22.39
CA GLN A 89 -2.14 17.32 22.50
C GLN A 89 -2.38 16.03 23.27
N GLY A 90 -3.53 15.89 23.93
CA GLY A 90 -3.93 14.64 24.60
C GLY A 90 -4.31 13.52 23.62
N ASP A 91 -4.22 12.26 24.08
CA ASP A 91 -4.52 11.07 23.25
C ASP A 91 -5.96 11.10 22.70
N GLY A 92 -6.93 11.47 23.55
CA GLY A 92 -8.32 11.60 23.17
C GLY A 92 -8.61 12.75 22.20
N GLU A 93 -7.77 13.81 22.22
CA GLU A 93 -7.85 14.88 21.23
C GLU A 93 -7.43 14.36 19.86
N ILE A 94 -6.29 13.68 19.76
CA ILE A 94 -5.80 13.07 18.51
C ILE A 94 -6.82 12.06 17.98
N TYR A 95 -7.36 11.20 18.87
CA TYR A 95 -8.40 10.22 18.52
C TYR A 95 -9.63 10.91 17.91
N TYR A 96 -10.08 12.02 18.48
CA TYR A 96 -11.22 12.77 17.95
C TYR A 96 -10.94 13.30 16.54
N LYS A 97 -9.73 13.83 16.30
CA LYS A 97 -9.31 14.37 14.99
C LYS A 97 -9.31 13.27 13.92
N ILE A 98 -8.77 12.10 14.23
CA ILE A 98 -8.80 10.92 13.35
C ILE A 98 -10.25 10.49 13.09
N ASN A 99 -11.06 10.41 14.15
CA ASN A 99 -12.42 9.91 14.04
C ASN A 99 -13.30 10.82 13.18
N LYS A 100 -13.31 12.13 13.44
CA LYS A 100 -14.22 13.07 12.76
C LYS A 100 -13.67 13.67 11.47
N GLY A 101 -12.35 13.83 11.35
CA GLY A 101 -11.76 14.61 10.26
C GLY A 101 -12.18 16.08 10.31
N GLN A 102 -11.55 16.92 9.50
CA GLN A 102 -11.92 18.34 9.36
C GLN A 102 -11.36 18.89 8.04
N GLY A 103 -12.18 19.67 7.32
CA GLY A 103 -11.79 20.30 6.07
C GLY A 103 -11.36 19.27 5.02
N ALA A 104 -10.09 19.32 4.61
CA ALA A 104 -9.52 18.39 3.64
C ALA A 104 -9.14 17.01 4.23
N MET A 105 -9.09 16.88 5.56
CA MET A 105 -8.83 15.60 6.22
C MET A 105 -10.13 14.77 6.28
N PRO A 106 -10.18 13.57 5.66
CA PRO A 106 -11.37 12.73 5.67
C PRO A 106 -11.68 12.19 7.07
N THR A 107 -12.92 11.74 7.28
CA THR A 107 -13.32 11.01 8.48
C THR A 107 -12.88 9.54 8.38
N PHE A 108 -12.36 8.99 9.48
CA PHE A 108 -12.03 7.57 9.60
C PHE A 108 -13.00 6.80 10.52
N GLU A 109 -14.14 7.39 10.90
CA GLU A 109 -15.10 6.79 11.83
C GLU A 109 -15.58 5.41 11.38
N LYS A 110 -15.78 5.22 10.08
CA LYS A 110 -16.26 3.97 9.48
C LYS A 110 -15.18 3.14 8.78
N THR A 111 -14.00 3.71 8.59
CA THR A 111 -12.91 3.09 7.83
C THR A 111 -11.92 2.37 8.73
N LEU A 112 -11.67 2.91 9.93
CA LEU A 112 -10.78 2.33 10.92
C LEU A 112 -11.58 1.88 12.14
N SER A 113 -11.23 0.72 12.70
CA SER A 113 -11.77 0.29 13.98
C SER A 113 -11.28 1.21 15.11
N ASP A 114 -11.93 1.16 16.26
CA ASP A 114 -11.49 1.96 17.41
C ASP A 114 -10.11 1.52 17.91
N GLU A 115 -9.81 0.23 17.84
CA GLU A 115 -8.50 -0.33 18.11
C GLU A 115 -7.45 0.24 17.15
N ASP A 116 -7.71 0.23 15.84
CA ASP A 116 -6.77 0.74 14.84
C ASP A 116 -6.42 2.21 15.06
N LYS A 117 -7.41 3.04 15.39
CA LYS A 117 -7.20 4.46 15.70
C LYS A 117 -6.28 4.61 16.92
N TRP A 118 -6.44 3.77 17.93
CA TRP A 118 -5.58 3.77 19.11
C TRP A 118 -4.17 3.27 18.80
N MET A 119 -4.01 2.25 17.96
CA MET A 119 -2.70 1.77 17.52
C MET A 119 -1.92 2.86 16.79
N VAL A 120 -2.57 3.62 15.90
CA VAL A 120 -1.94 4.79 15.25
C VAL A 120 -1.47 5.80 16.30
N ILE A 121 -2.27 6.09 17.33
CA ILE A 121 -1.87 7.01 18.40
C ILE A 121 -0.69 6.43 19.19
N THR A 122 -0.67 5.12 19.48
CA THR A 122 0.46 4.44 20.12
C THR A 122 1.75 4.63 19.30
N TYR A 123 1.67 4.48 17.98
CA TYR A 123 2.79 4.77 17.07
C TYR A 123 3.22 6.25 17.12
N LEU A 124 2.29 7.20 17.04
CA LEU A 124 2.65 8.63 17.12
C LEU A 124 3.31 8.97 18.47
N ARG A 125 2.91 8.29 19.55
CA ARG A 125 3.51 8.46 20.88
C ARG A 125 4.92 7.93 21.01
N SER A 126 5.37 7.02 20.13
CA SER A 126 6.78 6.60 20.16
C SER A 126 7.75 7.74 19.79
N PHE A 127 7.25 8.82 19.20
CA PHE A 127 8.04 10.03 18.87
C PHE A 127 7.99 11.09 19.98
N ASP A 128 7.17 10.92 21.03
CA ASP A 128 7.00 11.91 22.10
C ASP A 128 8.18 11.85 23.08
N LYS A 129 9.00 12.90 23.12
CA LYS A 129 10.20 12.94 23.96
C LYS A 129 9.88 13.32 25.42
N ASN A 130 8.69 13.89 25.65
CA ASN A 130 8.30 14.46 26.94
C ASN A 130 7.54 13.45 27.81
N LYS A 131 6.93 12.43 27.21
CA LYS A 131 6.14 11.41 27.90
C LYS A 131 7.02 10.19 28.26
N LYS A 132 8.02 10.39 29.12
CA LYS A 132 8.89 9.30 29.67
C LYS A 132 8.16 8.32 30.62
N GLU A 133 6.86 8.44 30.78
CA GLU A 133 6.05 7.62 31.69
C GLU A 133 4.87 6.97 30.96
N SER A 134 5.15 5.86 30.27
CA SER A 134 4.24 4.72 30.25
C SER A 134 5.13 3.48 30.15
N LYS A 135 5.13 2.72 31.25
CA LYS A 135 5.86 1.48 31.53
C LYS A 135 6.39 0.74 30.30
N GLN A 136 7.72 0.57 30.30
CA GLN A 136 8.45 -0.46 29.54
C GLN A 136 8.16 -0.49 28.04
N VAL A 137 8.39 0.65 27.37
CA VAL A 137 9.03 0.57 26.07
C VAL A 137 10.42 0.02 26.35
N ALA A 138 10.61 -1.30 26.24
CA ALA A 138 11.92 -1.79 25.86
C ALA A 138 12.15 -1.16 24.48
N GLU A 139 12.81 0.00 24.47
CA GLU A 139 13.40 0.54 23.27
C GLU A 139 14.33 -0.57 22.82
N VAL A 140 13.91 -1.30 21.78
CA VAL A 140 14.75 -2.30 21.17
C VAL A 140 15.81 -1.51 20.42
N VAL A 141 16.78 -1.01 21.16
CA VAL A 141 18.00 -0.41 20.63
C VAL A 141 18.81 -1.58 20.11
N ASN A 142 18.58 -1.96 18.85
CA ASN A 142 19.48 -2.85 18.18
C ASN A 142 20.86 -2.17 18.12
N PRO A 143 21.94 -2.86 18.49
CA PRO A 143 23.29 -2.29 18.37
C PRO A 143 23.60 -2.00 16.89
N GLU A 144 24.46 -1.01 16.63
CA GLU A 144 25.04 -0.86 15.29
C GLU A 144 25.78 -2.15 14.92
N VAL A 145 25.31 -2.78 13.85
CA VAL A 145 25.82 -4.08 13.38
C VAL A 145 26.33 -3.97 11.95
N SER A 146 27.41 -4.69 11.70
CA SER A 146 27.96 -4.98 10.38
C SER A 146 27.67 -6.44 10.02
N ASP A 147 27.48 -6.75 8.74
CA ASP A 147 27.25 -8.12 8.22
C ASP A 147 26.01 -8.82 8.82
N VAL A 148 24.83 -8.38 8.39
CA VAL A 148 23.55 -8.93 8.83
C VAL A 148 23.25 -10.23 8.08
N ASN A 149 23.04 -11.31 8.83
CA ASN A 149 22.75 -12.64 8.32
C ASN A 149 21.31 -13.04 8.61
N LEU A 150 20.62 -13.48 7.55
CA LEU A 150 19.26 -13.99 7.60
C LEU A 150 19.28 -15.50 7.34
N VAL A 151 18.77 -16.30 8.28
CA VAL A 151 18.66 -17.75 8.15
C VAL A 151 17.20 -18.14 8.05
N LEU A 152 16.85 -18.92 7.03
CA LEU A 152 15.50 -19.45 6.82
C LEU A 152 15.46 -20.95 7.11
N ASP A 153 14.58 -21.32 8.03
CA ASP A 153 14.19 -22.69 8.32
C ASP A 153 12.71 -22.87 8.01
N ILE A 154 12.37 -23.93 7.27
CA ILE A 154 11.01 -24.16 6.77
C ILE A 154 10.56 -25.52 7.25
N ASN A 155 9.57 -25.53 8.13
CA ASN A 155 8.92 -26.75 8.56
C ASN A 155 7.74 -27.05 7.63
N ASN A 156 7.94 -28.01 6.74
CA ASN A 156 6.94 -28.43 5.75
C ASN A 156 5.73 -29.15 6.38
N GLU A 157 5.91 -29.83 7.52
CA GLU A 157 4.82 -30.59 8.18
C GLU A 157 3.85 -29.64 8.89
N GLU A 158 4.38 -28.66 9.61
CA GLU A 158 3.57 -27.67 10.34
C GLU A 158 3.16 -26.47 9.48
N LYS A 159 3.63 -26.42 8.23
CA LYS A 159 3.51 -25.27 7.32
C LYS A 159 3.98 -23.95 7.96
N LYS A 160 5.11 -23.97 8.66
CA LYS A 160 5.68 -22.80 9.34
C LYS A 160 7.00 -22.39 8.72
N ILE A 161 7.17 -21.09 8.53
CA ILE A 161 8.43 -20.49 8.09
C ILE A 161 9.03 -19.76 9.29
N ASN A 162 10.22 -20.16 9.67
CA ASN A 162 11.03 -19.53 10.71
C ASN A 162 12.18 -18.77 10.04
N ALA A 163 12.21 -17.46 10.22
CA ALA A 163 13.30 -16.62 9.78
C ALA A 163 14.05 -16.09 11.01
N ASN A 164 15.37 -16.29 11.07
CA ASN A 164 16.22 -15.74 12.11
C ASN A 164 17.10 -14.63 11.54
N LEU A 165 17.09 -13.47 12.18
CA LEU A 165 17.92 -12.32 11.83
C LEU A 165 18.97 -12.07 12.92
N SER A 166 20.23 -12.07 12.51
CA SER A 166 21.38 -11.81 13.38
C SER A 166 22.34 -10.82 12.72
N GLY A 167 23.06 -10.02 13.52
CA GLY A 167 24.10 -9.11 13.04
C GLY A 167 25.37 -9.25 13.87
N VAL A 168 26.51 -8.82 13.33
CA VAL A 168 27.80 -8.81 14.05
C VAL A 168 28.08 -7.40 14.54
N THR A 169 28.24 -7.22 15.85
CA THR A 169 28.61 -5.92 16.44
C THR A 169 30.09 -5.61 16.16
N GLU A 170 30.51 -4.34 16.29
CA GLU A 170 31.93 -3.94 16.15
C GLU A 170 32.92 -4.76 17.02
N LYS A 171 32.43 -5.36 18.11
CA LYS A 171 33.19 -6.23 19.02
C LYS A 171 33.37 -7.67 18.51
N GLY A 172 32.76 -8.03 17.39
CA GLY A 172 32.81 -9.37 16.79
C GLY A 172 31.76 -10.36 17.33
N ASP A 173 30.92 -9.94 18.28
CA ASP A 173 29.85 -10.77 18.85
C ASP A 173 28.61 -10.80 17.94
N ARG A 174 28.00 -11.97 17.77
CA ARG A 174 26.72 -12.12 17.06
C ARG A 174 25.55 -11.78 17.98
N VAL A 175 24.78 -10.76 17.61
CA VAL A 175 23.61 -10.30 18.35
C VAL A 175 22.36 -10.50 17.51
N ALA A 176 21.28 -10.94 18.15
CA ALA A 176 19.97 -11.05 17.51
C ALA A 176 19.33 -9.67 17.38
N LEU A 177 18.72 -9.38 16.23
CA LEU A 177 18.08 -8.10 15.98
C LEU A 177 16.57 -8.21 16.20
N GLN A 178 16.02 -7.42 17.11
CA GLN A 178 14.61 -7.48 17.50
C GLN A 178 13.82 -6.30 16.87
N GLY A 179 12.52 -6.48 16.67
CA GLY A 179 11.60 -5.44 16.19
C GLY A 179 11.76 -5.07 14.71
N ILE A 180 12.53 -5.84 13.95
CA ILE A 180 12.73 -5.61 12.51
C ILE A 180 11.65 -6.34 11.73
N GLU A 181 11.04 -5.62 10.79
CA GLU A 181 10.06 -6.19 9.86
C GLU A 181 10.75 -6.99 8.75
N LEU A 182 10.27 -8.22 8.55
CA LEU A 182 10.69 -9.07 7.45
C LEU A 182 9.54 -9.23 6.45
N SER A 183 9.75 -8.80 5.21
CA SER A 183 8.84 -9.14 4.11
C SER A 183 9.15 -10.54 3.60
N ILE A 184 8.21 -11.47 3.79
CA ILE A 184 8.28 -12.83 3.26
C ILE A 184 7.39 -12.87 2.02
N LYS A 185 7.99 -13.04 0.84
CA LYS A 185 7.31 -12.95 -0.45
C LYS A 185 7.42 -14.24 -1.23
N VAL A 186 6.41 -14.57 -2.01
CA VAL A 186 6.38 -15.71 -2.93
C VAL A 186 6.47 -15.20 -4.36
N LYS A 187 7.37 -15.76 -5.18
CA LYS A 187 7.45 -15.42 -6.61
C LYS A 187 6.23 -15.96 -7.36
N ARG A 188 5.56 -15.08 -8.10
CA ARG A 188 4.40 -15.33 -8.97
C ARG A 188 4.69 -14.83 -10.39
N SER A 189 3.83 -15.17 -11.35
CA SER A 189 4.01 -14.83 -12.76
C SER A 189 4.19 -13.33 -13.03
N PHE A 190 3.62 -12.47 -12.17
CA PHE A 190 3.63 -11.02 -12.32
C PHE A 190 4.40 -10.27 -11.21
N GLY A 191 5.25 -10.97 -10.44
CA GLY A 191 6.06 -10.34 -9.39
C GLY A 191 6.08 -11.13 -8.09
N TYR A 192 6.22 -10.43 -6.97
CA TYR A 192 6.34 -11.03 -5.63
C TYR A 192 5.07 -10.75 -4.82
N LEU A 193 4.40 -11.81 -4.36
CA LEU A 193 3.25 -11.74 -3.47
C LEU A 193 3.74 -11.75 -2.02
N ASP A 194 3.43 -10.72 -1.25
CA ASP A 194 3.75 -10.67 0.17
C ASP A 194 2.81 -11.56 0.99
N ILE A 195 3.39 -12.46 1.79
CA ILE A 195 2.68 -13.40 2.67
C ILE A 195 3.08 -13.23 4.14
N SER A 196 3.83 -12.18 4.46
CA SER A 196 4.34 -11.89 5.81
C SER A 196 3.23 -11.69 6.86
N GLY A 197 2.05 -11.21 6.46
CA GLY A 197 0.93 -10.95 7.37
C GLY A 197 1.14 -9.70 8.24
N ASP A 198 0.44 -9.61 9.37
CA ASP A 198 0.54 -8.48 10.30
C ASP A 198 1.62 -8.66 11.37
N ASP A 199 2.16 -9.88 11.56
CA ASP A 199 3.02 -10.25 12.70
C ASP A 199 4.48 -10.60 12.28
N ALA A 200 4.97 -10.16 11.12
CA ALA A 200 6.30 -10.53 10.63
C ALA A 200 7.48 -9.72 11.24
N TYR A 201 7.49 -9.58 12.57
CA TYR A 201 8.51 -8.84 13.30
C TYR A 201 9.41 -9.76 14.12
N THR A 202 10.71 -9.46 14.14
CA THR A 202 11.67 -10.26 14.91
C THR A 202 11.44 -10.12 16.42
N ASN A 203 11.39 -11.25 17.13
CA ASN A 203 11.31 -11.28 18.60
C ASN A 203 12.67 -11.00 19.26
N GLU A 204 12.75 -11.05 20.60
CA GLU A 204 14.00 -10.85 21.38
C GLU A 204 15.17 -11.75 20.94
N LYS A 205 14.87 -12.89 20.29
CA LYS A 205 15.86 -13.83 19.76
C LYS A 205 16.13 -13.65 18.26
N GLY A 206 15.58 -12.61 17.65
CA GLY A 206 15.71 -12.34 16.22
C GLY A 206 14.84 -13.24 15.34
N ASN A 207 13.90 -14.00 15.92
CA ASN A 207 13.09 -14.97 15.18
C ASN A 207 11.75 -14.36 14.75
N VAL A 208 11.35 -14.67 13.52
CA VAL A 208 10.00 -14.46 12.97
C VAL A 208 9.44 -15.81 12.61
N THR A 209 8.28 -16.16 13.15
CA THR A 209 7.55 -17.36 12.78
C THR A 209 6.25 -16.96 12.12
N ILE A 210 6.10 -17.28 10.84
CA ILE A 210 4.83 -17.10 10.13
C ILE A 210 4.22 -18.45 9.78
N GLN A 211 2.89 -18.49 9.80
CA GLN A 211 2.14 -19.62 9.27
C GLN A 211 1.98 -19.43 7.76
N PHE A 212 2.41 -20.41 6.98
CA PHE A 212 2.24 -20.37 5.53
C PHE A 212 0.76 -20.59 5.17
N PRO A 213 0.18 -19.74 4.31
CA PRO A 213 -1.20 -19.91 3.87
C PRO A 213 -1.43 -21.28 3.21
N ALA A 214 -2.50 -21.96 3.62
CA ALA A 214 -2.73 -23.34 3.22
C ALA A 214 -3.12 -23.51 1.74
N ASP A 215 -3.59 -22.44 1.10
CA ASP A 215 -4.20 -22.39 -0.23
C ASP A 215 -3.24 -21.91 -1.33
N LEU A 216 -1.99 -21.59 -1.00
CA LEU A 216 -1.06 -21.08 -1.99
C LEU A 216 -0.66 -22.17 -2.99
N PRO A 217 -0.94 -21.97 -4.30
CA PRO A 217 -0.53 -22.91 -5.32
C PRO A 217 0.99 -22.88 -5.49
N GLY A 218 1.61 -24.04 -5.60
CA GLY A 218 3.00 -24.25 -6.02
C GLY A 218 3.08 -24.70 -7.47
N ASP A 219 4.25 -25.17 -7.89
CA ASP A 219 4.41 -25.83 -9.18
C ASP A 219 3.82 -27.25 -9.19
N ARG A 220 4.14 -28.05 -10.22
CA ARG A 220 3.65 -29.43 -10.37
C ARG A 220 4.00 -30.35 -9.20
N GLU A 221 5.08 -30.04 -8.49
CA GLU A 221 5.57 -30.81 -7.34
C GLU A 221 5.23 -30.09 -6.01
N GLY A 222 4.58 -28.93 -6.06
CA GLY A 222 4.23 -28.11 -4.89
C GLY A 222 5.35 -27.15 -4.46
N HIS A 223 6.39 -26.95 -5.26
CA HIS A 223 7.46 -26.02 -4.92
C HIS A 223 7.01 -24.56 -5.11
N VAL A 224 7.45 -23.73 -4.18
CA VAL A 224 7.29 -22.27 -4.19
C VAL A 224 8.65 -21.61 -3.97
N ASN A 225 8.90 -20.54 -4.71
CA ASN A 225 10.09 -19.72 -4.54
C ASN A 225 9.78 -18.63 -3.50
N LEU A 226 10.43 -18.72 -2.35
CA LEU A 226 10.31 -17.76 -1.25
C LEU A 226 11.49 -16.78 -1.30
N LEU A 227 11.17 -15.50 -1.21
CA LEU A 227 12.10 -14.39 -1.05
C LEU A 227 11.80 -13.77 0.32
N VAL A 228 12.75 -13.82 1.25
CA VAL A 228 12.63 -13.08 2.51
C VAL A 228 13.60 -11.91 2.48
N LYS A 229 13.06 -10.70 2.66
CA LYS A 229 13.79 -9.44 2.59
C LYS A 229 13.53 -8.61 3.84
N VAL A 230 14.59 -7.99 4.36
CA VAL A 230 14.48 -6.99 5.44
C VAL A 230 13.88 -5.70 4.88
N THR A 231 12.84 -5.16 5.53
CA THR A 231 12.15 -3.94 5.04
C THR A 231 12.97 -2.67 5.26
N ASP A 232 13.79 -2.63 6.31
CA ASP A 232 14.55 -1.45 6.73
C ASP A 232 15.99 -1.45 6.16
N ASP A 233 16.08 -1.41 4.83
CA ASP A 233 17.33 -1.46 4.06
C ASP A 233 18.29 -0.30 4.34
N ALA A 234 17.77 0.85 4.75
CA ALA A 234 18.55 2.04 5.08
C ALA A 234 19.51 1.84 6.27
N TYR A 235 19.17 0.97 7.23
CA TYR A 235 19.98 0.74 8.43
C TYR A 235 20.77 -0.56 8.40
N TYR A 236 20.26 -1.60 7.75
CA TYR A 236 20.83 -2.96 7.80
C TYR A 236 21.37 -3.46 6.45
N GLY A 237 21.23 -2.66 5.39
CA GLY A 237 21.60 -3.03 4.02
C GLY A 237 20.57 -3.93 3.34
N GLU A 238 20.80 -4.23 2.06
CA GLU A 238 19.92 -5.11 1.29
C GLU A 238 20.19 -6.59 1.61
N VAL A 239 19.59 -7.07 2.70
CA VAL A 239 19.64 -8.48 3.09
C VAL A 239 18.41 -9.19 2.55
N SER A 240 18.64 -10.14 1.65
CA SER A 240 17.59 -11.01 1.12
C SER A 240 18.07 -12.44 0.96
N VAL A 241 17.16 -13.39 1.18
CA VAL A 241 17.43 -14.82 0.98
C VAL A 241 16.33 -15.41 0.12
N ASP A 242 16.75 -16.03 -0.98
CA ASP A 242 15.90 -16.81 -1.87
C ASP A 242 16.01 -18.30 -1.52
N ARG A 243 14.87 -18.97 -1.32
CA ARG A 243 14.82 -20.41 -1.05
C ARG A 243 13.60 -21.05 -1.71
N ILE A 244 13.82 -22.22 -2.31
CA ILE A 244 12.75 -23.04 -2.85
C ILE A 244 12.24 -23.95 -1.74
N SER A 245 10.92 -24.04 -1.58
CA SER A 245 10.27 -24.91 -0.59
C SER A 245 9.09 -25.65 -1.19
N SER A 246 8.92 -26.92 -0.82
CA SER A 246 7.83 -27.79 -1.25
C SER A 246 6.55 -27.64 -0.40
N ILE A 247 6.30 -26.46 0.16
CA ILE A 247 5.19 -26.18 1.07
C ILE A 247 3.87 -25.83 0.34
N GLY A 248 3.96 -25.52 -0.96
CA GLY A 248 2.80 -25.15 -1.78
C GLY A 248 1.95 -26.34 -2.18
N LEU A 249 0.71 -26.07 -2.58
CA LEU A 249 -0.16 -27.11 -3.15
C LEU A 249 0.32 -27.46 -4.57
N PRO A 250 0.53 -28.74 -4.91
CA PRO A 250 0.86 -29.13 -6.27
C PRO A 250 -0.22 -28.66 -7.25
N THR A 251 0.17 -27.89 -8.26
CA THR A 251 -0.75 -27.47 -9.31
C THR A 251 -0.16 -27.71 -10.69
N ASP A 252 -1.01 -28.05 -11.67
CA ASP A 252 -0.57 -28.08 -13.06
C ASP A 252 -0.70 -26.66 -13.63
N PRO A 253 0.40 -25.96 -13.92
CA PRO A 253 0.34 -24.60 -14.42
C PRO A 253 -0.30 -24.61 -15.81
N VAL A 254 -1.51 -24.07 -15.91
CA VAL A 254 -2.16 -23.84 -17.20
C VAL A 254 -1.45 -22.66 -17.86
N ASN A 255 -0.91 -22.87 -19.07
CA ASN A 255 -0.33 -21.79 -19.84
C ASN A 255 -1.46 -20.86 -20.32
N PRO A 256 -1.48 -19.57 -19.93
CA PRO A 256 -2.53 -18.65 -20.35
C PRO A 256 -2.63 -18.44 -21.87
N LEU A 257 -1.61 -18.85 -22.63
CA LEU A 257 -1.60 -18.80 -24.09
C LEU A 257 -2.33 -19.98 -24.75
N ASP A 258 -2.57 -21.06 -24.00
CA ASP A 258 -3.28 -22.24 -24.50
C ASP A 258 -4.80 -22.03 -24.48
N GLU A 259 -5.29 -21.10 -23.66
CA GLU A 259 -6.71 -20.74 -23.61
C GLU A 259 -7.12 -19.76 -24.72
N ARG A 260 -8.41 -19.81 -25.09
CA ARG A 260 -8.99 -18.88 -26.07
C ARG A 260 -9.17 -17.48 -25.49
N ALA A 261 -8.12 -16.67 -25.52
CA ALA A 261 -8.10 -15.33 -24.95
C ALA A 261 -7.72 -14.25 -25.98
N MET A 262 -8.02 -12.98 -25.66
CA MET A 262 -7.73 -11.83 -26.54
C MET A 262 -6.25 -11.71 -26.92
N TRP A 263 -5.36 -12.20 -26.06
CA TRP A 263 -3.91 -12.21 -26.20
C TRP A 263 -3.35 -13.58 -26.64
N GLY A 264 -4.22 -14.52 -26.99
CA GLY A 264 -3.83 -15.83 -27.51
C GLY A 264 -3.25 -15.73 -28.93
N THR A 265 -2.50 -16.75 -29.35
CA THR A 265 -2.03 -16.86 -30.74
C THR A 265 -3.21 -17.07 -31.69
N ARG A 266 -3.01 -16.93 -33.02
CA ARG A 266 -4.10 -17.06 -34.03
C ARG A 266 -4.98 -18.30 -33.83
N ALA A 267 -4.42 -19.45 -33.45
CA ALA A 267 -5.18 -20.68 -33.23
C ALA A 267 -6.12 -20.60 -32.02
N ASN A 268 -5.70 -19.84 -31.01
CA ASN A 268 -6.36 -19.66 -29.72
C ASN A 268 -6.99 -18.27 -29.59
N ALA A 269 -7.28 -17.57 -30.69
CA ALA A 269 -8.07 -16.35 -30.60
C ALA A 269 -9.51 -16.67 -30.14
N PRO A 270 -10.21 -15.72 -29.47
CA PRO A 270 -11.60 -15.90 -29.08
C PRO A 270 -12.47 -16.15 -30.31
N ILE A 271 -13.41 -17.08 -30.21
CA ILE A 271 -14.23 -17.54 -31.35
C ILE A 271 -14.99 -16.36 -31.98
N TRP A 272 -15.50 -15.44 -31.18
CA TRP A 272 -16.25 -14.28 -31.66
C TRP A 272 -15.40 -13.32 -32.51
N ILE A 273 -14.10 -13.19 -32.24
CA ILE A 273 -13.18 -12.40 -33.07
C ILE A 273 -12.92 -13.09 -34.40
N ILE A 274 -12.70 -14.40 -34.36
CA ILE A 274 -12.51 -15.19 -35.58
C ILE A 274 -13.76 -15.06 -36.46
N LEU A 275 -14.95 -15.21 -35.88
CA LEU A 275 -16.22 -15.09 -36.60
C LEU A 275 -16.46 -13.68 -37.14
N SER A 276 -16.17 -12.63 -36.36
CA SER A 276 -16.38 -11.25 -36.83
C SER A 276 -15.39 -10.87 -37.95
N TYR A 277 -14.13 -11.27 -37.83
CA TYR A 277 -13.12 -11.05 -38.87
C TYR A 277 -13.45 -11.83 -40.15
N VAL A 278 -13.72 -13.14 -40.04
CA VAL A 278 -14.08 -13.98 -41.19
C VAL A 278 -15.39 -13.50 -41.82
N GLY A 279 -16.38 -13.11 -41.00
CA GLY A 279 -17.63 -12.52 -41.47
C GLY A 279 -17.40 -11.25 -42.28
N GLY A 280 -16.60 -10.30 -41.76
CA GLY A 280 -16.25 -9.08 -42.47
C GLY A 280 -15.52 -9.33 -43.79
N VAL A 281 -14.57 -10.27 -43.82
CA VAL A 281 -13.86 -10.67 -45.04
C VAL A 281 -14.85 -11.27 -46.06
N ILE A 282 -15.74 -12.16 -45.65
CA ILE A 282 -16.77 -12.77 -46.52
C ILE A 282 -17.72 -11.69 -47.06
N SER A 283 -18.13 -10.72 -46.24
CA SER A 283 -18.99 -9.62 -46.69
C SER A 283 -18.33 -8.79 -47.78
N ILE A 284 -17.04 -8.43 -47.62
CA ILE A 284 -16.28 -7.66 -48.62
C ILE A 284 -16.16 -8.47 -49.92
N TRP A 285 -15.76 -9.73 -49.84
CA TRP A 285 -15.66 -10.61 -51.02
C TRP A 285 -17.01 -10.80 -51.70
N GLY A 286 -18.10 -10.90 -50.95
CA GLY A 286 -19.46 -10.98 -51.49
C GLY A 286 -19.85 -9.77 -52.33
N VAL A 287 -19.52 -8.56 -51.86
CA VAL A 287 -19.76 -7.32 -52.63
C VAL A 287 -18.92 -7.29 -53.90
N ILE A 288 -17.63 -7.63 -53.82
CA ILE A 288 -16.75 -7.70 -55.00
C ILE A 288 -17.30 -8.68 -56.03
N PHE A 289 -17.72 -9.87 -55.61
CA PHE A 289 -18.27 -10.88 -56.50
C PHE A 289 -19.59 -10.43 -57.14
N LEU A 290 -20.46 -9.76 -56.38
CA LEU A 290 -21.71 -9.20 -56.90
C LEU A 290 -21.44 -8.16 -58.00
N VAL A 291 -20.50 -7.24 -57.77
CA VAL A 291 -20.12 -6.24 -58.78
C VAL A 291 -19.57 -6.91 -60.05
N LEU A 292 -18.66 -7.89 -59.90
CA LEU A 292 -18.12 -8.64 -61.03
C LEU A 292 -19.23 -9.38 -61.80
N PHE A 293 -20.18 -9.99 -61.08
CA PHE A 293 -21.33 -10.65 -61.69
C PHE A 293 -22.22 -9.68 -62.48
N GLN A 294 -22.50 -8.50 -61.93
CA GLN A 294 -23.24 -7.45 -62.63
C GLN A 294 -22.51 -7.00 -63.90
N LEU A 295 -21.19 -6.78 -63.83
CA LEU A 295 -20.37 -6.43 -64.99
C LEU A 295 -20.44 -7.49 -66.10
N ILE A 296 -20.42 -8.78 -65.74
CA ILE A 296 -20.55 -9.88 -66.71
C ILE A 296 -21.97 -9.93 -67.33
N GLN A 297 -23.00 -9.48 -66.63
CA GLN A 297 -24.37 -9.43 -67.16
C GLN A 297 -24.65 -8.23 -68.08
N LEU A 298 -23.90 -7.13 -67.97
CA LEU A 298 -24.11 -5.92 -68.79
C LEU A 298 -24.17 -6.18 -70.31
N PRO A 299 -23.28 -6.98 -70.94
CA PRO A 299 -23.34 -7.24 -72.37
C PRO A 299 -24.59 -8.02 -72.79
N LYS A 300 -25.08 -8.92 -71.92
CA LYS A 300 -26.30 -9.71 -72.17
C LYS A 300 -27.55 -8.83 -72.12
N MET A 301 -27.58 -7.89 -71.18
CA MET A 301 -28.68 -6.91 -71.07
C MET A 301 -28.66 -5.90 -72.21
N ALA A 302 -27.49 -5.53 -72.73
CA ALA A 302 -27.36 -4.66 -73.90
C ALA A 302 -27.89 -5.31 -75.19
N LYS A 303 -27.68 -6.63 -75.38
CA LYS A 303 -28.17 -7.38 -76.56
C LYS A 303 -29.69 -7.62 -76.58
N ASN A 304 -30.36 -7.61 -75.44
CA ASN A 304 -31.80 -7.89 -75.33
C ASN A 304 -32.67 -6.61 -75.41
N LYS A 305 -32.08 -5.47 -75.77
CA LYS A 305 -32.75 -4.16 -75.79
C LYS A 305 -32.95 -3.59 -77.21
N GLU A 306 -32.61 -4.37 -78.23
CA GLU A 306 -33.03 -4.20 -79.63
C GLU A 306 -34.21 -5.14 -79.92
#